data_AF-A0A3A9SI27-F1
#
_entry.id   AF-A0A3A9SI27-F1
#
_cell.length_a   1.000
_cell.length_b   1.000
_cell.length_c   1.000
_cell.angle_alpha   90.00
_cell.angle_beta   90.00
_cell.angle_gamma   90.00
#
_symmetry.space_group_name_H-M   'P 1'
#
loop_
_entity.id
_entity.type
_entity.pdbx_description
1 polymer ?
#
loop_
_entity_poly.entity_id
_entity_poly.type
_entity_poly.pdbx_seq_one_letter_code
_entity_poly.pdbx_strand_id
1 'polypeptide(L)'
;MRTIEDIQDEIDRLWGKIERAEEFIRLLKEASGRISGKKDAIDTDVYRPFLAYDMTKASKWRGERERDAAELKKKINELTEDAQKSTSTLLSEIDAAIEKLEELIEEWKARIDHLEAEKDELEGMQEAQ
;
A
#
# COMPACT_ATOMS: atom_id res chain seq x y z
N MET A 1 -12.09 21.23 -34.79
CA MET A 1 -13.13 20.22 -34.52
C MET A 1 -12.38 18.94 -34.24
N ARG A 2 -12.55 18.34 -33.06
CA ARG A 2 -12.04 16.99 -32.81
C ARG A 2 -12.83 16.02 -33.68
N THR A 3 -12.17 15.01 -34.23
CA THR A 3 -12.85 13.95 -34.99
C THR A 3 -13.34 12.86 -34.04
N ILE A 4 -14.31 12.06 -34.47
CA ILE A 4 -14.77 10.89 -33.73
C ILE A 4 -13.60 9.92 -33.46
N GLU A 5 -12.67 9.81 -34.41
CA GLU A 5 -11.46 8.99 -34.28
C GLU A 5 -10.52 9.55 -33.18
N ASP A 6 -10.35 10.87 -33.09
CA ASP A 6 -9.58 11.51 -32.00
C ASP A 6 -10.18 11.23 -30.62
N ILE A 7 -11.53 11.21 -30.53
CA ILE A 7 -12.25 10.93 -29.28
C ILE A 7 -12.09 9.46 -28.88
N GLN A 8 -12.25 8.54 -29.84
CA GLN A 8 -12.05 7.10 -29.60
C GLN A 8 -10.62 6.81 -29.15
N ASP A 9 -9.62 7.41 -29.80
CA ASP A 9 -8.21 7.32 -29.41
C ASP A 9 -7.97 7.80 -27.97
N GLU A 10 -8.65 8.87 -27.53
CA GLU A 10 -8.54 9.38 -26.16
C GLU A 10 -9.18 8.40 -25.16
N ILE A 11 -10.35 7.85 -25.47
CA ILE A 11 -11.04 6.84 -24.66
C ILE A 11 -10.16 5.59 -24.49
N ASP A 12 -9.63 5.04 -25.58
CA ASP A 12 -8.80 3.83 -25.54
C ASP A 12 -7.52 4.05 -24.71
N ARG A 13 -6.92 5.23 -24.81
CA ARG A 13 -5.76 5.61 -23.97
C ARG A 13 -6.13 5.71 -22.49
N LEU A 14 -7.32 6.20 -22.16
CA LEU A 14 -7.79 6.29 -20.78
C LEU A 14 -8.08 4.90 -20.21
N TRP A 15 -8.73 4.01 -20.97
CA TRP A 15 -8.89 2.61 -20.59
C TRP A 15 -7.56 1.92 -20.33
N GLY A 16 -6.56 2.12 -21.20
CA GLY A 16 -5.22 1.59 -20.98
C GLY A 16 -4.48 2.20 -19.78
N LYS A 17 -4.89 3.37 -19.26
CA LYS A 17 -4.38 3.90 -17.99
C LYS A 17 -5.09 3.25 -16.80
N ILE A 18 -6.41 3.07 -16.88
CA ILE A 18 -7.22 2.40 -15.87
C ILE A 18 -6.70 0.98 -15.63
N GLU A 19 -6.53 0.18 -16.69
CA GLU A 19 -6.05 -1.21 -16.57
C GLU A 19 -4.69 -1.29 -15.87
N ARG A 20 -3.75 -0.39 -16.22
CA ARG A 20 -2.44 -0.32 -15.57
C ARG A 20 -2.54 0.09 -14.11
N ALA A 21 -3.40 1.05 -13.78
CA ALA A 21 -3.60 1.49 -12.40
C ALA A 21 -4.22 0.37 -11.55
N GLU A 22 -5.20 -0.36 -12.07
CA GLU A 22 -5.80 -1.52 -11.42
C GLU A 22 -4.77 -2.63 -11.16
N GLU A 23 -3.88 -2.89 -12.13
CA GLU A 23 -2.77 -3.82 -11.95
C GLU A 23 -1.82 -3.36 -10.83
N PHE A 24 -1.45 -2.07 -10.81
CA PHE A 24 -0.62 -1.52 -9.73
C PHE A 24 -1.29 -1.62 -8.37
N ILE A 25 -2.58 -1.31 -8.26
CA ILE A 25 -3.35 -1.48 -7.02
C ILE A 25 -3.30 -2.94 -6.55
N ARG A 26 -3.48 -3.90 -7.46
CA ARG A 26 -3.40 -5.33 -7.13
C ARG A 26 -2.03 -5.70 -6.56
N LEU A 27 -0.95 -5.26 -7.20
CA LEU A 27 0.43 -5.52 -6.75
C LEU A 27 0.71 -4.88 -5.38
N LEU A 28 0.25 -3.64 -5.16
CA LEU A 28 0.40 -2.94 -3.89
C LEU A 28 -0.38 -3.64 -2.77
N LYS A 29 -1.63 -4.04 -3.01
CA LYS A 29 -2.45 -4.79 -2.05
C LYS A 29 -1.80 -6.14 -1.67
N GLU A 30 -1.26 -6.86 -2.65
CA GLU A 30 -0.54 -8.11 -2.39
C GLU A 30 0.74 -7.89 -1.56
N ALA A 31 1.55 -6.89 -1.92
CA ALA A 31 2.76 -6.56 -1.20
C ALA A 31 2.46 -6.11 0.25
N SER A 32 1.48 -5.23 0.43
CA SER A 32 1.00 -4.77 1.74
C SER A 32 0.54 -5.95 2.60
N GLY A 33 -0.26 -6.86 2.04
CA GLY A 33 -0.70 -8.07 2.75
C GLY A 33 0.46 -8.97 3.21
N ARG A 34 1.47 -9.17 2.36
CA ARG A 34 2.67 -9.95 2.71
C ARG A 34 3.50 -9.28 3.81
N ILE A 35 3.67 -7.95 3.74
CA ILE A 35 4.43 -7.18 4.73
C ILE A 35 3.69 -7.18 6.07
N SER A 36 2.38 -6.90 6.06
CA SER A 36 1.53 -6.92 7.25
C SER A 36 1.55 -8.29 7.94
N GLY A 37 1.41 -9.38 7.18
CA GLY A 37 1.50 -10.73 7.75
C GLY A 37 2.84 -11.04 8.40
N LYS A 38 3.96 -10.60 7.81
CA LYS A 38 5.30 -10.75 8.43
C LYS A 38 5.46 -9.88 9.67
N LYS A 39 4.93 -8.65 9.62
CA LYS A 39 4.95 -7.71 10.73
C LYS A 39 4.25 -8.31 11.96
N ASP A 40 3.07 -8.88 11.76
CA ASP A 40 2.26 -9.51 12.81
C ASP A 40 2.91 -10.80 13.35
N ALA A 41 3.55 -11.60 12.49
CA ALA A 41 4.32 -12.77 12.92
C ALA A 41 5.51 -12.36 13.80
N ILE A 42 6.25 -11.30 13.45
CA ILE A 42 7.34 -10.78 14.29
C ILE A 42 6.81 -10.30 15.64
N ASP A 43 5.68 -9.59 15.66
CA ASP A 43 5.09 -9.11 16.92
C ASP A 43 4.65 -10.28 17.83
N THR A 44 3.95 -11.25 17.25
CA THR A 44 3.32 -12.36 17.98
C THR A 44 4.32 -13.45 18.39
N ASP A 45 5.19 -13.87 17.48
CA ASP A 45 6.04 -15.05 17.68
C ASP A 45 7.40 -14.71 18.31
N VAL A 46 7.85 -13.46 18.15
CA VAL A 46 9.21 -13.05 18.56
C VAL A 46 9.16 -11.95 19.59
N TYR A 47 8.59 -10.79 19.27
CA TYR A 47 8.71 -9.59 20.09
C TYR A 47 7.99 -9.73 21.44
N ARG A 48 6.69 -10.09 21.46
CA ARG A 48 5.94 -10.25 22.72
C ARG A 48 6.50 -11.37 23.61
N PRO A 49 6.83 -12.57 23.11
CA PRO A 49 7.45 -13.62 23.93
C PRO A 49 8.81 -13.19 24.51
N PHE A 50 9.64 -12.52 23.70
CA PHE A 50 10.94 -12.01 24.14
C PHE A 50 10.79 -10.90 25.20
N LEU A 51 9.81 -10.01 25.04
CA LEU A 51 9.48 -8.98 26.02
C LEU A 51 9.05 -9.60 27.36
N ALA A 52 8.21 -10.63 27.33
CA ALA A 52 7.68 -11.31 28.50
C ALA A 52 8.72 -12.20 29.23
N TYR A 53 9.85 -12.53 28.60
CA TYR A 53 10.87 -13.38 29.20
C TYR A 53 11.56 -12.70 30.38
N ASP A 54 11.37 -13.24 31.58
CA ASP A 54 11.98 -12.76 32.82
C ASP A 54 13.37 -13.35 33.03
N MET A 55 14.39 -12.48 33.05
CA MET A 55 15.79 -12.86 33.20
C MET A 55 16.28 -12.86 34.66
N THR A 56 15.43 -12.55 35.63
CA THR A 56 15.81 -12.37 37.05
C THR A 56 15.97 -13.66 37.86
N LYS A 57 15.82 -14.85 37.25
CA LYS A 57 15.90 -16.15 37.95
C LYS A 57 17.33 -16.72 38.12
N ALA A 58 18.38 -15.90 38.14
CA ALA A 58 19.75 -16.37 38.24
C ALA A 58 20.46 -15.96 39.56
N SER A 59 21.29 -16.85 40.08
CA SER A 59 22.00 -16.71 41.37
C SER A 59 23.08 -15.61 41.35
N LYS A 60 23.31 -14.95 42.52
CA LYS A 60 24.23 -13.82 42.82
C LYS A 60 25.54 -13.68 42.01
N TRP A 61 26.17 -14.77 41.55
CA TRP A 61 27.39 -14.76 40.74
C TRP A 61 27.16 -14.30 39.28
N ARG A 62 25.90 -14.07 38.89
CA ARG A 62 25.48 -13.66 37.54
C ARG A 62 25.07 -12.19 37.42
N GLY A 63 25.16 -11.38 38.48
CA GLY A 63 24.61 -10.01 38.49
C GLY A 63 25.13 -9.05 37.38
N GLU A 64 26.39 -9.14 36.99
CA GLU A 64 26.92 -8.38 35.83
C GLU A 64 26.35 -8.92 34.51
N ARG A 65 26.29 -10.25 34.34
CA ARG A 65 25.69 -10.88 33.16
C ARG A 65 24.19 -10.62 33.04
N GLU A 66 23.47 -10.49 34.16
CA GLU A 66 22.06 -10.11 34.18
C GLU A 66 21.86 -8.66 33.72
N ARG A 67 22.74 -7.75 34.13
CA ARG A 67 22.72 -6.36 33.67
C ARG A 67 23.03 -6.27 32.18
N ASP A 68 24.11 -6.91 31.73
CA ASP A 68 24.48 -6.94 30.31
C ASP A 68 23.37 -7.53 29.45
N ALA A 69 22.76 -8.63 29.92
CA ALA A 69 21.65 -9.26 29.23
C ALA A 69 20.40 -8.36 29.21
N ALA A 70 20.10 -7.64 30.31
CA ALA A 70 19.00 -6.68 30.37
C ALA A 70 19.21 -5.48 29.41
N GLU A 71 20.44 -4.97 29.31
CA GLU A 71 20.80 -3.91 28.35
C GLU A 71 20.68 -4.41 26.91
N LEU A 72 21.17 -5.62 26.60
CA LEU A 72 21.00 -6.23 25.29
C LEU A 72 19.52 -6.45 24.95
N LYS A 73 18.71 -6.93 25.91
CA LYS A 73 17.27 -7.09 25.76
C LYS A 73 16.60 -5.75 25.43
N LYS A 74 16.93 -4.70 26.18
CA LYS A 74 16.41 -3.34 25.95
C LYS A 74 16.77 -2.86 24.54
N LYS A 75 18.03 -3.00 24.13
CA LYS A 75 18.50 -2.58 22.80
C LYS A 75 17.80 -3.33 21.66
N ILE A 76 17.62 -4.64 21.80
CA ILE A 76 16.89 -5.46 20.82
C ILE A 76 15.42 -5.01 20.73
N ASN A 77 14.80 -4.72 21.87
CA ASN A 77 13.42 -4.25 21.89
C ASN A 77 13.27 -2.90 21.20
N GLU A 78 14.14 -1.93 21.48
CA GLU A 78 14.14 -0.61 20.84
C GLU A 78 14.31 -0.73 19.32
N LEU A 79 15.30 -1.51 18.86
CA LEU A 79 15.52 -1.73 17.42
C LEU A 79 14.32 -2.42 16.74
N THR A 80 13.70 -3.39 17.41
CA THR A 80 12.53 -4.10 16.87
C THR A 80 11.32 -3.19 16.80
N GLU A 81 11.10 -2.37 17.83
CA GLU A 81 10.02 -1.40 17.88
C GLU A 81 10.17 -0.33 16.80
N ASP A 82 11.38 0.21 16.60
CA ASP A 82 11.66 1.19 15.56
C ASP A 82 11.43 0.61 14.16
N ALA A 83 11.91 -0.61 13.90
CA ALA A 83 11.67 -1.30 12.63
C ALA A 83 10.17 -1.55 12.37
N GLN A 84 9.42 -1.92 13.42
CA GLN A 84 7.97 -2.12 13.37
C GLN A 84 7.21 -0.81 13.10
N LYS A 85 7.66 0.31 13.67
CA LYS A 85 7.12 1.64 13.37
C LYS A 85 7.37 2.04 11.93
N SER A 86 8.61 1.93 11.44
CA SER A 86 8.94 2.21 10.04
C SER A 86 8.13 1.35 9.06
N THR A 87 7.93 0.08 9.39
CA THR A 87 7.08 -0.82 8.59
C THR A 87 5.62 -0.39 8.58
N SER A 88 5.10 0.09 9.72
CA SER A 88 3.75 0.62 9.81
C SER A 88 3.57 1.88 8.96
N THR A 89 4.55 2.80 8.98
CA THR A 89 4.54 4.00 8.13
C THR A 89 4.51 3.62 6.66
N LEU A 90 5.36 2.67 6.23
CA LEU A 90 5.36 2.20 4.85
C LEU A 90 4.02 1.60 4.42
N LEU A 91 3.35 0.83 5.30
CA LEU A 91 2.02 0.29 5.01
C LEU A 91 1.00 1.42 4.81
N SER A 92 1.02 2.44 5.65
CA SER A 92 0.15 3.62 5.50
C SER A 92 0.44 4.41 4.22
N GLU A 93 1.70 4.52 3.81
CA GLU A 93 2.08 5.15 2.53
C GLU A 93 1.57 4.32 1.33
N ILE A 94 1.59 2.99 1.42
CA ILE A 94 1.02 2.11 0.38
C ILE A 94 -0.49 2.28 0.30
N ASP A 95 -1.18 2.33 1.44
CA ASP A 95 -2.64 2.52 1.47
C ASP A 95 -3.04 3.87 0.86
N ALA A 96 -2.34 4.96 1.22
CA ALA A 96 -2.57 6.26 0.61
C ALA A 96 -2.27 6.30 -0.90
N ALA A 97 -1.26 5.55 -1.36
CA ALA A 97 -0.98 5.42 -2.79
C ALA A 97 -2.08 4.66 -3.54
N ILE A 98 -2.67 3.64 -2.92
CA ILE A 98 -3.82 2.91 -3.46
C ILE A 98 -5.03 3.85 -3.58
N GLU A 99 -5.37 4.58 -2.51
CA GLU A 99 -6.48 5.53 -2.52
C GLU A 99 -6.34 6.55 -3.67
N LYS A 100 -5.15 7.11 -3.85
CA LYS A 100 -4.88 8.03 -4.95
C LYS A 100 -5.02 7.41 -6.34
N LEU A 101 -4.65 6.14 -6.50
CA LEU A 101 -4.85 5.43 -7.77
C LEU A 101 -6.35 5.18 -8.03
N GLU A 102 -7.11 4.85 -6.99
CA GLU A 102 -8.56 4.66 -7.07
C GLU A 102 -9.26 5.99 -7.45
N GLU A 103 -8.86 7.13 -6.88
CA GLU A 103 -9.34 8.46 -7.27
C GLU A 103 -9.06 8.78 -8.75
N LEU A 104 -7.83 8.52 -9.23
CA LEU A 104 -7.47 8.74 -10.63
C LEU A 104 -8.26 7.87 -11.60
N ILE A 105 -8.57 6.63 -11.21
CA ILE A 105 -9.41 5.73 -12.01
C ILE A 105 -10.81 6.34 -12.17
N GLU A 106 -11.41 6.85 -11.09
CA GLU A 106 -12.74 7.48 -11.15
C GLU A 106 -12.73 8.77 -11.99
N GLU A 107 -11.67 9.57 -11.91
CA GLU A 107 -11.51 10.73 -12.79
C GLU A 107 -11.42 10.32 -14.28
N TRP A 108 -10.68 9.26 -14.59
CA TRP A 108 -10.58 8.76 -15.97
C TRP A 108 -11.88 8.16 -16.48
N LYS A 109 -12.64 7.45 -15.64
CA LYS A 109 -13.97 6.94 -15.99
C LYS A 109 -14.95 8.08 -16.29
N ALA A 110 -15.02 9.08 -15.41
CA ALA A 110 -15.87 10.25 -15.65
C ALA A 110 -15.48 11.00 -16.94
N ARG A 111 -14.19 11.03 -17.28
CA ARG A 111 -13.72 11.60 -18.54
C ARG A 111 -14.12 10.75 -19.74
N ILE A 112 -14.07 9.42 -19.64
CA ILE A 112 -14.55 8.50 -20.68
C ILE A 112 -16.05 8.73 -20.92
N ASP A 113 -16.87 8.77 -19.86
CA ASP A 113 -18.32 9.01 -19.98
C ASP A 113 -18.63 10.32 -20.71
N HIS A 114 -17.88 11.40 -20.41
CA HIS A 114 -18.01 12.67 -21.13
C HIS A 114 -17.61 12.54 -22.61
N LEU A 115 -16.52 11.83 -22.91
CA LEU A 115 -16.05 11.65 -24.28
C LEU A 115 -17.01 10.78 -25.10
N GLU A 116 -17.62 9.76 -24.49
CA GLU A 116 -18.66 8.94 -25.10
C GLU A 116 -19.89 9.79 -25.45
N ALA A 117 -20.35 10.65 -24.52
CA ALA A 117 -21.44 11.59 -24.82
C ALA A 117 -21.11 12.58 -25.95
N GLU A 118 -19.88 13.13 -25.97
CA GLU A 118 -19.41 14.03 -27.04
C GLU A 118 -19.38 13.30 -28.40
N LYS A 119 -18.97 12.03 -28.40
CA LYS A 119 -18.97 11.18 -29.60
C LYS A 119 -20.39 10.93 -30.12
N ASP A 120 -21.33 10.55 -29.24
CA ASP A 120 -22.73 10.29 -29.60
C ASP A 120 -23.40 11.54 -30.18
N GLU A 121 -23.12 12.73 -29.62
CA GLU A 121 -23.62 14.01 -30.16
C GLU A 121 -23.09 14.27 -31.58
N LEU A 122 -21.80 14.03 -31.82
CA LEU A 122 -21.19 14.20 -33.14
C LEU A 122 -21.73 13.22 -34.18
N GLU A 123 -21.94 11.95 -33.79
CA GLU A 123 -22.54 10.92 -34.65
C GLU A 123 -23.99 11.29 -35.00
N GLY A 124 -24.80 11.71 -34.02
CA GLY A 124 -26.18 12.16 -34.26
C GLY A 124 -26.29 13.39 -35.15
N MET A 125 -25.31 14.31 -35.10
CA MET A 125 -25.25 15.47 -36.01
C MET A 125 -24.88 15.06 -37.45
N GLN A 126 -24.07 14.01 -37.64
CA GLN A 126 -23.71 13.50 -38.97
C GLN A 126 -24.86 12.72 -39.63
N GLU A 127 -25.65 11.98 -38.85
CA GLU A 127 -26.82 11.25 -39.37
C GLU A 127 -28.00 12.17 -39.73
N ALA A 128 -28.05 13.38 -39.18
CA ALA A 128 -29.10 14.37 -39.43
C ALA A 128 -28.83 15.28 -40.66
N GLN A 129 -27.67 15.15 -41.31
CA GLN A 129 -27.27 15.90 -42.52
C GLN A 129 -27.40 15.06 -43.79
#